data_AF-A0A928NXH8-F1
#
_entry.id   AF-A0A928NXH8-F1
#
_cell.length_a   1.000
_cell.length_b   1.000
_cell.length_c   1.000
_cell.angle_alpha   90.00
_cell.angle_beta   90.00
_cell.angle_gamma   90.00
#
_symmetry.space_group_name_H-M   'P 1'
#
loop_
_entity.id
_entity.type
_entity.pdbx_description
1 polymer ?
#
loop_
_entity_poly.entity_id
_entity_poly.type
_entity_poly.pdbx_seq_one_letter_code
_entity_poly.pdbx_strand_id
1 'polypeptide(L)'
;MKKTEYAASKDAAISPKKERKSDIAKKNVLIMQIVMVSVIDLVVALLIYAVACLVCGGINESCMTSYFTVLFLPLISFLTAFASFLFTKKLSVSFVVNVILTAVMYLIFNGFEWNIFLWELLYIINAVLGYVIALAVRSYKA
;
A
#
# COMPACT_ATOMS: atom_id res chain seq x y z
N MET A 1 -35.62 35.48 36.67
CA MET A 1 -35.06 34.97 35.40
C MET A 1 -33.71 35.63 35.16
N LYS A 2 -32.59 34.89 35.25
CA LYS A 2 -31.25 35.20 34.72
C LYS A 2 -30.31 34.04 35.09
N LYS A 3 -30.38 32.95 34.33
CA LYS A 3 -29.46 31.80 34.39
C LYS A 3 -29.27 31.25 32.97
N THR A 4 -28.68 32.05 32.11
CA THR A 4 -28.26 31.63 30.76
C THR A 4 -27.19 32.62 30.34
N GLU A 5 -25.91 32.32 30.62
CA GLU A 5 -24.71 32.90 30.00
C GLU A 5 -23.46 32.55 30.84
N TYR A 6 -23.22 31.27 31.13
CA TYR A 6 -21.93 30.87 31.73
C TYR A 6 -21.48 29.47 31.29
N ALA A 7 -21.86 29.06 30.09
CA ALA A 7 -21.47 27.78 29.50
C ALA A 7 -20.84 27.89 28.10
N ALA A 8 -20.44 29.10 27.66
CA ALA A 8 -19.96 29.34 26.29
C ALA A 8 -18.54 29.93 26.19
N SER A 9 -17.67 29.71 27.19
CA SER A 9 -16.32 30.33 27.20
C SER A 9 -15.17 29.36 27.49
N LYS A 10 -15.39 28.04 27.55
CA LYS A 10 -14.29 27.08 27.79
C LYS A 10 -13.79 26.36 26.54
N ASP A 11 -14.39 26.60 25.37
CA ASP A 11 -13.95 25.98 24.11
C ASP A 11 -13.06 26.88 23.24
N ALA A 12 -12.85 28.14 23.63
CA ALA A 12 -12.05 29.09 22.86
C ALA A 12 -10.64 29.25 23.44
N ALA A 13 -9.74 28.32 23.09
CA ALA A 13 -8.31 28.54 22.85
C ALA A 13 -7.55 27.21 23.00
N ILE A 14 -7.72 26.31 22.05
CA ILE A 14 -6.66 25.33 21.81
C ILE A 14 -5.43 26.16 21.40
N SER A 15 -4.46 26.26 22.30
CA SER A 15 -3.23 27.02 22.06
C SER A 15 -2.59 26.57 20.74
N PRO A 16 -2.15 27.48 19.85
CA PRO A 16 -1.53 27.12 18.57
C PRO A 16 -0.27 26.24 18.73
N LYS A 17 0.34 26.20 19.92
CA LYS A 17 1.43 25.27 20.26
C LYS A 17 0.96 23.83 20.48
N LYS A 18 -0.27 23.62 20.96
CA LYS A 18 -0.84 22.29 21.23
C LYS A 18 -1.34 21.62 19.94
N GLU A 19 -1.91 22.41 19.03
CA GLU A 19 -2.24 21.97 17.65
C GLU A 19 -0.98 21.57 16.87
N ARG A 20 0.07 22.40 16.83
CA ARG A 20 1.32 22.05 16.14
C ARG A 20 1.96 20.76 16.63
N LYS A 21 1.95 20.49 17.95
CA LYS A 21 2.51 19.24 18.50
C LYS A 21 1.69 18.01 18.09
N SER A 22 0.36 18.15 18.04
CA SER A 22 -0.55 17.11 17.54
C SER A 22 -0.30 16.81 16.06
N ASP A 23 -0.10 17.84 15.24
CA ASP A 23 0.10 17.65 13.79
C ASP A 23 1.47 17.03 13.46
N ILE A 24 2.51 17.39 14.21
CA ILE A 24 3.83 16.74 14.12
C ILE A 24 3.73 15.25 14.50
N ALA A 25 3.00 14.92 15.56
CA ALA A 25 2.80 13.53 15.98
C ALA A 25 2.03 12.72 14.91
N LYS A 26 0.96 13.29 14.34
CA LYS A 26 0.20 12.66 13.23
C LYS A 26 1.09 12.45 12.00
N LYS A 27 1.92 13.43 11.65
CA LYS A 27 2.87 13.34 10.54
C LYS A 27 3.90 12.23 10.76
N ASN A 28 4.45 12.11 11.97
CA ASN A 28 5.42 11.06 12.29
C ASN A 28 4.81 9.66 12.22
N VAL A 29 3.56 9.49 12.70
CA VAL A 29 2.82 8.22 12.58
C VAL A 29 2.57 7.88 11.11
N LEU A 30 2.21 8.86 10.28
CA LEU A 30 2.02 8.64 8.84
C LEU A 30 3.33 8.22 8.15
N ILE A 31 4.44 8.89 8.45
CA ILE A 31 5.76 8.56 7.89
C ILE A 31 6.16 7.13 8.28
N MET A 32 6.02 6.78 9.55
CA MET A 32 6.34 5.43 10.03
C MET A 32 5.50 4.36 9.32
N GLN A 33 4.23 4.64 9.05
CA GLN A 33 3.36 3.74 8.30
C GLN A 33 3.78 3.60 6.84
N ILE A 34 4.10 4.70 6.16
CA ILE A 34 4.62 4.66 4.79
C ILE A 34 5.87 3.79 4.73
N VAL A 35 6.83 4.03 5.63
CA VAL A 35 8.07 3.25 5.71
C VAL A 35 7.78 1.76 5.93
N MET A 36 6.88 1.43 6.86
CA MET A 36 6.53 0.04 7.15
C MET A 36 5.91 -0.66 5.94
N VAL A 37 4.95 -0.02 5.27
CA VAL A 37 4.33 -0.53 4.03
C VAL A 37 5.40 -0.73 2.97
N SER A 38 6.25 0.28 2.72
CA SER A 38 7.30 0.18 1.70
C SER A 38 8.28 -0.95 1.97
N VAL A 39 8.65 -1.20 3.23
CA VAL A 39 9.53 -2.31 3.61
C VAL A 39 8.84 -3.66 3.39
N ILE A 40 7.59 -3.81 3.82
CA ILE A 40 6.82 -5.04 3.61
C ILE A 40 6.69 -5.32 2.12
N ASP A 41 6.30 -4.30 1.35
CA ASP A 41 6.07 -4.45 -0.07
C ASP A 41 7.36 -4.83 -0.81
N LEU A 42 8.49 -4.21 -0.44
CA LEU A 42 9.80 -4.54 -0.99
C LEU A 42 10.23 -5.97 -0.65
N VAL A 43 10.04 -6.41 0.60
CA VAL A 43 10.39 -7.77 1.03
C VAL A 43 9.56 -8.80 0.27
N VAL A 44 8.25 -8.60 0.15
CA VAL A 44 7.35 -9.49 -0.60
C VAL A 44 7.73 -9.52 -2.08
N ALA A 45 8.00 -8.37 -2.68
CA ALA A 45 8.42 -8.28 -4.08
C ALA A 45 9.74 -9.02 -4.32
N LEU A 46 10.74 -8.86 -3.43
CA LEU A 46 12.02 -9.56 -3.53
C LEU A 46 11.88 -11.07 -3.35
N LEU A 47 11.04 -11.53 -2.42
CA LEU A 47 10.76 -12.95 -2.23
C LEU A 47 10.12 -13.57 -3.46
N ILE A 48 9.10 -12.90 -4.03
CA ILE A 48 8.48 -13.37 -5.26
C ILE A 48 9.47 -13.35 -6.42
N TYR A 49 10.30 -12.30 -6.52
CA TYR A 49 11.32 -12.21 -7.55
C TYR A 49 12.32 -13.37 -7.45
N ALA A 50 12.79 -13.68 -6.24
CA ALA A 50 13.67 -14.82 -6.02
C ALA A 50 13.01 -16.15 -6.39
N VAL A 51 11.74 -16.35 -6.02
CA VAL A 51 10.96 -17.54 -6.43
C VAL A 51 10.84 -17.60 -7.95
N ALA A 52 10.54 -16.48 -8.61
CA ALA A 52 10.47 -16.40 -10.07
C ALA A 52 11.81 -16.75 -10.71
N CYS A 53 12.94 -16.27 -10.20
CA CYS A 53 14.27 -16.64 -10.67
C CYS A 53 14.56 -18.14 -10.47
N LEU A 54 14.13 -18.75 -9.37
CA LEU A 54 14.30 -20.18 -9.14
C LEU A 54 13.44 -21.02 -10.10
N VAL A 55 12.21 -20.60 -10.36
CA VAL A 55 11.27 -21.30 -11.26
C VAL A 55 11.66 -21.11 -12.73
N CYS A 56 12.09 -19.90 -13.10
CA CYS A 56 12.38 -19.51 -14.48
C CYS A 56 13.87 -19.57 -14.84
N GLY A 57 14.77 -19.90 -13.90
CA GLY A 57 16.23 -19.84 -14.08
C GLY A 57 16.83 -20.75 -15.16
N GLY A 58 16.01 -21.59 -15.81
CA GLY A 58 16.39 -22.37 -16.99
C GLY A 58 15.61 -22.01 -18.27
N ILE A 59 14.80 -20.94 -18.26
CA ILE A 59 13.91 -20.56 -19.34
C ILE A 59 14.47 -19.33 -20.07
N ASN A 60 14.24 -19.27 -21.39
CA ASN A 60 14.64 -18.17 -22.27
C ASN A 60 14.21 -16.78 -21.74
N GLU A 61 15.04 -15.74 -21.91
CA GLU A 61 14.82 -14.40 -21.33
C GLU A 61 13.43 -13.80 -21.66
N SER A 62 12.96 -13.93 -22.91
CA SER A 62 11.64 -13.43 -23.31
C SER A 62 10.48 -14.11 -22.59
N CYS A 63 10.67 -15.38 -22.20
CA CYS A 63 9.68 -16.11 -21.43
C CYS A 63 9.68 -15.62 -19.98
N MET A 64 10.85 -15.35 -19.40
CA MET A 64 10.99 -14.79 -18.06
C MET A 64 10.25 -13.45 -17.92
N THR A 65 10.40 -12.54 -18.89
CA THR A 65 9.70 -11.23 -18.90
C THR A 65 8.18 -11.42 -18.97
N SER A 66 7.70 -12.31 -19.84
CA SER A 66 6.26 -12.58 -19.96
C SER A 66 5.69 -13.19 -18.68
N TYR A 67 6.40 -14.14 -18.06
CA TYR A 67 6.01 -14.70 -16.76
C TYR A 67 5.99 -13.64 -15.66
N PHE A 68 6.97 -12.74 -15.63
CA PHE A 68 7.01 -11.64 -14.67
C PHE A 68 5.80 -10.72 -14.80
N THR A 69 5.49 -10.29 -16.01
CA THR A 69 4.45 -9.30 -16.26
C THR A 69 3.04 -9.86 -16.09
N VAL A 70 2.82 -11.10 -16.52
CA VAL A 70 1.50 -11.74 -16.55
C VAL A 70 1.16 -12.41 -15.21
N LEU A 71 2.14 -12.98 -14.52
CA LEU A 71 1.90 -13.80 -13.33
C LEU A 71 2.43 -13.13 -12.07
N PHE A 72 3.70 -12.72 -12.07
CA PHE A 72 4.35 -12.28 -10.84
C PHE A 72 3.97 -10.85 -10.43
N LEU A 73 3.86 -9.89 -11.35
CA LEU A 73 3.45 -8.52 -11.00
C LEU A 73 2.02 -8.45 -10.40
N PRO A 74 0.99 -9.12 -10.98
CA PRO A 74 -0.32 -9.22 -10.33
C PRO A 74 -0.25 -9.87 -8.95
N LEU A 75 0.54 -10.94 -8.81
CA LEU A 75 0.69 -11.65 -7.54
C LEU A 75 1.41 -10.81 -6.49
N ILE A 76 2.46 -10.08 -6.88
CA ILE A 76 3.16 -9.11 -6.02
C ILE A 76 2.14 -8.09 -5.56
N SER A 77 1.42 -7.43 -6.47
CA SER A 77 0.41 -6.42 -6.15
C SER A 77 -0.65 -6.94 -5.15
N PHE A 78 -1.13 -8.16 -5.36
CA PHE A 78 -2.05 -8.83 -4.43
C PHE A 78 -1.42 -9.05 -3.05
N LEU A 79 -0.25 -9.68 -2.96
CA LEU A 79 0.36 -10.06 -1.69
C LEU A 79 0.86 -8.85 -0.89
N THR A 80 1.39 -7.84 -1.56
CA THR A 80 1.81 -6.59 -0.93
C THR A 80 0.61 -5.85 -0.35
N ALA A 81 -0.49 -5.72 -1.11
CA ALA A 81 -1.74 -5.14 -0.62
C ALA A 81 -2.32 -5.92 0.57
N PHE A 82 -2.35 -7.24 0.47
CA PHE A 82 -2.81 -8.13 1.53
C PHE A 82 -1.98 -7.96 2.81
N ALA A 83 -0.65 -8.11 2.70
CA ALA A 83 0.26 -8.04 3.84
C ALA A 83 0.24 -6.64 4.48
N SER A 84 0.43 -5.59 3.68
CA SER A 84 0.49 -4.22 4.17
C SER A 84 -0.80 -3.76 4.84
N PHE A 85 -1.96 -4.23 4.40
CA PHE A 85 -3.22 -3.97 5.10
C PHE A 85 -3.31 -4.66 6.46
N LEU A 86 -2.88 -5.92 6.57
CA LEU A 86 -2.87 -6.65 7.83
C LEU A 86 -2.02 -5.94 8.90
N PHE A 87 -0.88 -5.37 8.50
CA PHE A 87 0.03 -4.70 9.43
C PHE A 87 -0.33 -3.25 9.74
N THR A 88 -0.72 -2.46 8.73
CA THR A 88 -0.90 -1.00 8.91
C THR A 88 -2.35 -0.60 9.17
N LYS A 89 -3.32 -1.43 8.80
CA LYS A 89 -4.76 -1.18 8.97
C LYS A 89 -5.26 0.12 8.32
N LYS A 90 -4.48 0.71 7.41
CA LYS A 90 -4.84 1.93 6.67
C LYS A 90 -4.83 1.68 5.17
N LEU A 91 -6.03 1.56 4.62
CA LEU A 91 -6.25 1.27 3.21
C LEU A 91 -5.59 2.30 2.28
N SER A 92 -5.74 3.59 2.58
CA SER A 92 -5.29 4.67 1.68
C SER A 92 -3.78 4.72 1.50
N VAL A 93 -3.00 4.60 2.59
CA VAL A 93 -1.53 4.62 2.53
C VAL A 93 -1.02 3.38 1.82
N SER A 94 -1.54 2.22 2.18
CA SER A 94 -1.18 0.95 1.54
C SER A 94 -1.48 0.97 0.05
N PHE A 95 -2.66 1.49 -0.35
CA PHE A 95 -3.08 1.57 -1.74
C PHE A 95 -2.13 2.43 -2.57
N VAL A 96 -1.80 3.64 -2.09
CA VAL A 96 -0.92 4.56 -2.83
C VAL A 96 0.49 4.00 -2.99
N VAL A 97 1.06 3.41 -1.92
CA VAL A 97 2.41 2.83 -1.99
C VAL A 97 2.44 1.62 -2.94
N ASN A 98 1.39 0.79 -2.91
CA ASN A 98 1.26 -0.36 -3.81
C ASN A 98 1.23 0.06 -5.29
N VAL A 99 0.39 1.05 -5.63
CA VAL A 99 0.29 1.60 -6.99
C VAL A 99 1.62 2.17 -7.46
N ILE A 100 2.34 2.90 -6.61
CA ILE A 100 3.67 3.41 -6.96
C ILE A 100 4.64 2.25 -7.20
N LEU A 101 4.62 1.22 -6.35
CA LEU A 101 5.52 0.09 -6.49
C LEU A 101 5.23 -0.73 -7.75
N THR A 102 3.97 -1.01 -8.06
CA THR A 102 3.58 -1.76 -9.26
C THR A 102 3.96 -1.01 -10.53
N ALA A 103 3.72 0.30 -10.57
CA ALA A 103 4.14 1.14 -11.68
C ALA A 103 5.66 1.14 -11.89
N VAL A 104 6.44 1.27 -10.80
CA VAL A 104 7.91 1.23 -10.87
C VAL A 104 8.40 -0.14 -11.34
N MET A 105 7.84 -1.22 -10.80
CA MET A 105 8.23 -2.57 -11.18
C MET A 105 7.90 -2.85 -12.66
N TYR A 106 6.73 -2.45 -13.13
CA TYR A 106 6.39 -2.58 -14.54
C TYR A 106 7.38 -1.83 -15.44
N LEU A 107 7.72 -0.59 -15.10
CA LEU A 107 8.69 0.20 -15.87
C LEU A 107 10.07 -0.45 -15.92
N ILE A 108 10.51 -1.09 -14.84
CA ILE A 108 11.79 -1.82 -14.79
C ILE A 108 11.78 -3.04 -15.72
N PHE A 109 10.68 -3.80 -15.75
CA PHE A 109 10.63 -5.07 -16.48
C PHE A 109 10.19 -4.95 -17.95
N ASN A 110 9.36 -3.97 -18.29
CA ASN A 110 8.79 -3.84 -19.64
C ASN A 110 9.10 -2.50 -20.32
N GLY A 111 9.68 -1.52 -19.62
CA GLY A 111 9.89 -0.18 -20.18
C GLY A 111 8.59 0.62 -20.37
N PHE A 112 8.67 1.72 -21.13
CA PHE A 112 7.54 2.62 -21.36
C PHE A 112 6.74 2.21 -22.60
N GLU A 113 5.58 1.58 -22.41
CA GLU A 113 4.68 1.14 -23.48
C GLU A 113 3.23 1.60 -23.27
N TRP A 114 2.45 1.75 -24.33
CA TRP A 114 1.03 2.15 -24.25
C TRP A 114 0.17 1.17 -23.42
N ASN A 115 0.58 -0.11 -23.40
CA ASN A 115 -0.10 -1.15 -22.65
C ASN A 115 0.08 -1.03 -21.12
N ILE A 116 0.93 -0.10 -20.65
CA ILE A 116 1.11 0.22 -19.22
C ILE A 116 -0.23 0.39 -18.51
N PHE A 117 -1.16 1.13 -19.10
CA PHE A 117 -2.42 1.45 -18.43
C PHE A 117 -3.29 0.20 -18.20
N LEU A 118 -3.30 -0.74 -19.15
CA LEU A 118 -4.06 -1.98 -19.03
C LEU A 118 -3.46 -2.91 -17.98
N TRP A 119 -2.13 -3.00 -17.95
CA TRP A 119 -1.41 -3.79 -16.95
C TRP A 119 -1.54 -3.19 -15.56
N GLU A 120 -1.39 -1.88 -15.42
CA GLU A 120 -1.56 -1.18 -14.16
C GLU A 120 -2.99 -1.35 -13.62
N LEU A 121 -4.01 -1.29 -14.49
CA LEU A 121 -5.39 -1.57 -14.10
C LEU A 121 -5.55 -3.00 -13.58
N LEU A 122 -4.95 -3.99 -14.23
CA LEU A 122 -4.95 -5.38 -13.77
C LEU A 122 -4.27 -5.52 -12.40
N TYR A 123 -3.16 -4.82 -12.17
CA TYR A 123 -2.45 -4.83 -10.90
C TYR A 123 -3.30 -4.18 -9.80
N ILE A 124 -3.91 -3.03 -10.06
CA ILE A 124 -4.84 -2.38 -9.13
C ILE A 124 -6.01 -3.30 -8.76
N ILE A 125 -6.60 -4.02 -9.72
CA ILE A 125 -7.66 -4.99 -9.44
C ILE A 125 -7.16 -6.09 -8.50
N ASN A 126 -5.95 -6.60 -8.71
CA ASN A 126 -5.33 -7.61 -7.84
C ASN A 126 -5.01 -7.07 -6.45
N ALA A 127 -4.51 -5.83 -6.33
CA ALA A 127 -4.33 -5.17 -5.04
C ALA A 127 -5.67 -5.06 -4.29
N VAL A 128 -6.74 -4.64 -4.97
CA VAL A 128 -8.09 -4.55 -4.39
C VAL A 128 -8.56 -5.91 -3.89
N LEU A 129 -8.36 -6.99 -4.66
CA LEU A 129 -8.65 -8.35 -4.20
C LEU A 129 -7.86 -8.71 -2.94
N GLY A 130 -6.57 -8.37 -2.90
CA GLY A 130 -5.71 -8.54 -1.70
C GLY A 130 -6.29 -7.82 -0.48
N TYR A 131 -6.74 -6.58 -0.64
CA TYR A 131 -7.40 -5.82 0.42
C TYR A 131 -8.70 -6.45 0.90
N VAL A 132 -9.56 -6.89 -0.03
CA VAL A 132 -10.85 -7.52 0.30
C VAL A 132 -10.62 -8.80 1.10
N ILE A 133 -9.66 -9.63 0.70
CA ILE A 133 -9.34 -10.87 1.42
C ILE A 133 -8.73 -10.56 2.79
N ALA A 134 -7.82 -9.58 2.88
CA ALA A 134 -7.24 -9.17 4.17
C ALA A 134 -8.31 -8.64 5.14
N LEU A 135 -9.30 -7.91 4.62
CA LEU A 135 -10.45 -7.46 5.38
C LEU A 135 -11.31 -8.64 5.86
N ALA A 136 -11.59 -9.61 4.99
CA ALA A 136 -12.34 -10.81 5.35
C ALA A 136 -11.64 -11.64 6.44
N VAL A 137 -10.32 -11.89 6.29
CA VAL A 137 -9.50 -12.61 7.27
C VAL A 137 -9.52 -11.91 8.63
N ARG A 138 -9.52 -10.57 8.64
CA ARG A 138 -9.62 -9.79 9.87
C ARG A 138 -11.00 -9.90 10.51
N SER A 139 -12.07 -9.80 9.72
CA SER A 139 -13.44 -9.90 10.23
C SER A 139 -13.76 -11.28 10.81
N TYR A 140 -13.12 -12.35 10.32
CA TYR A 140 -13.25 -13.70 10.88
C TYR A 140 -12.47 -13.93 12.18
N LYS A 141 -11.46 -13.11 12.48
CA LYS A 141 -10.64 -13.21 13.70
C LYS A 141 -11.09 -12.28 14.83
N ALA A 142 -12.10 -11.44 14.59
CA ALA A 142 -12.69 -10.51 15.55
C ALA A 142 -13.93 -11.13 16.20
#